data_AF-A0A9Q3ADX9-F1
#
_entry.id   AF-A0A9Q3ADX9-F1
#
_cell.length_a   1.000
_cell.length_b   1.000
_cell.length_c   1.000
_cell.angle_alpha   90.00
_cell.angle_beta   90.00
_cell.angle_gamma   90.00
#
_symmetry.space_group_name_H-M   'P 1'
#
loop_
_entity.id
_entity.type
_entity.pdbx_description
1 polymer ?
#
loop_
_entity_poly.entity_id
_entity_poly.type
_entity_poly.pdbx_seq_one_letter_code
_entity_poly.pdbx_strand_id
1 'polypeptide(L)'
;MTLEQRHRVRALLSESFVDSWVDYAWIARELEPFDLAELKHIFYEEVAPVCYYNVVAPVPPVWTGFEPVSLNEEIEELLQARRRNPLRRHWDRLWKVTWIRLWSYECWDAIHKACLAQRQA
;
A
#
# COMPACT_ATOMS: atom_id res chain seq x y z
N MET A 1 9.02 -12.13 -6.94
CA MET A 1 8.43 -11.04 -7.76
C MET A 1 9.53 -10.19 -8.38
N THR A 2 9.41 -9.77 -9.65
CA THR A 2 10.33 -8.82 -10.31
C THR A 2 10.10 -7.38 -9.80
N LEU A 3 11.00 -6.44 -10.12
CA LEU A 3 10.84 -5.03 -9.73
C LEU A 3 9.58 -4.41 -10.34
N GLU A 4 9.35 -4.63 -11.63
CA GLU A 4 8.18 -4.12 -12.35
C GLU A 4 6.88 -4.67 -11.75
N GLN A 5 6.84 -5.97 -11.44
CA GLN A 5 5.70 -6.58 -10.76
C GLN A 5 5.49 -5.96 -9.37
N ARG A 6 6.57 -5.70 -8.61
CA ARG A 6 6.47 -5.04 -7.29
C ARG A 6 5.91 -3.63 -7.41
N HIS A 7 6.33 -2.87 -8.42
CA HIS A 7 5.81 -1.53 -8.70
C HIS A 7 4.32 -1.56 -9.03
N ARG A 8 3.89 -2.51 -9.85
CA ARG A 8 2.47 -2.73 -10.17
C ARG A 8 1.67 -3.11 -8.93
N VAL A 9 2.18 -4.03 -8.10
CA VAL A 9 1.52 -4.42 -6.84
C VAL A 9 1.37 -3.23 -5.90
N ARG A 10 2.40 -2.39 -5.76
CA ARG A 10 2.31 -1.16 -4.94
C ARG A 10 1.22 -0.22 -5.43
N ALA A 11 1.15 0.02 -6.75
CA ALA A 11 0.12 0.84 -7.35
C ALA A 11 -1.29 0.26 -7.09
N LEU A 12 -1.52 -1.01 -7.40
CA LEU A 12 -2.79 -1.70 -7.16
C LEU A 12 -3.25 -1.63 -5.70
N LEU A 13 -2.33 -1.81 -4.75
CA LEU A 13 -2.64 -1.73 -3.33
C LEU A 13 -2.93 -0.28 -2.89
N SER A 14 -2.31 0.71 -3.53
CA SER A 14 -2.54 2.13 -3.23
C SER A 14 -3.92 2.64 -3.63
N GLU A 15 -4.57 2.00 -4.61
CA GLU A 15 -5.94 2.32 -5.04
C GLU A 15 -6.95 2.26 -3.89
N SER A 16 -6.69 1.42 -2.87
CA SER A 16 -7.54 1.34 -1.68
C SER A 16 -7.53 2.57 -0.77
N PHE A 17 -6.64 3.54 -1.03
CA PHE A 17 -6.52 4.79 -0.28
C PHE A 17 -7.06 6.00 -1.04
N VAL A 18 -7.62 5.82 -2.24
CA VAL A 18 -8.24 6.91 -2.99
C VAL A 18 -9.60 7.25 -2.38
N ASP A 19 -9.92 8.55 -2.26
CA ASP A 19 -11.19 9.07 -1.70
C ASP A 19 -12.38 8.94 -2.68
N SER A 20 -12.40 7.87 -3.47
CA SER A 20 -13.42 7.58 -4.47
C SER A 20 -13.88 6.13 -4.34
N TRP A 21 -14.78 5.70 -5.22
CA TRP A 21 -15.23 4.31 -5.22
C TRP A 21 -14.09 3.37 -5.61
N VAL A 22 -13.78 2.41 -4.74
CA VAL A 22 -12.69 1.43 -4.92
C VAL A 22 -13.24 0.12 -5.49
N ASP A 23 -12.71 -0.30 -6.65
CA ASP A 23 -13.03 -1.59 -7.27
C ASP A 23 -12.17 -2.73 -6.69
N TYR A 24 -12.56 -3.23 -5.52
CA TYR A 24 -11.84 -4.33 -4.86
C TYR A 24 -11.85 -5.64 -5.66
N ALA A 25 -12.86 -5.87 -6.50
CA ALA A 25 -12.92 -7.07 -7.34
C ALA A 25 -11.87 -7.00 -8.46
N TRP A 26 -11.74 -5.84 -9.11
CA TRP A 26 -10.67 -5.59 -10.07
C TRP A 26 -9.30 -5.70 -9.41
N ILE A 27 -9.07 -5.05 -8.26
CA ILE A 27 -7.79 -5.14 -7.53
C ILE A 27 -7.46 -6.61 -7.22
N ALA A 28 -8.41 -7.38 -6.69
CA ALA A 28 -8.20 -8.78 -6.35
C ALA A 28 -7.84 -9.65 -7.57
N ARG A 29 -8.49 -9.42 -8.71
CA ARG A 29 -8.19 -10.12 -9.96
C ARG A 29 -6.77 -9.82 -10.44
N GLU A 30 -6.35 -8.57 -10.38
CA GLU A 30 -4.99 -8.16 -10.80
C GLU A 30 -3.91 -8.69 -9.83
N LEU A 31 -4.27 -8.90 -8.56
CA LEU A 31 -3.38 -9.43 -7.53
C LEU A 31 -3.36 -10.97 -7.43
N GLU A 32 -4.22 -11.66 -8.16
CA GLU A 32 -4.37 -13.13 -8.12
C GLU A 32 -3.04 -13.90 -8.30
N PRO A 33 -2.12 -13.50 -9.21
CA PRO A 33 -0.87 -14.23 -9.43
C PRO A 33 0.13 -14.15 -8.27
N PHE A 34 -0.11 -13.30 -7.26
CA PHE A 34 0.83 -13.03 -6.18
C PHE A 34 0.39 -13.68 -4.86
N ASP A 35 1.37 -14.09 -4.06
CA ASP A 35 1.14 -14.67 -2.75
C ASP A 35 0.50 -13.67 -1.78
N LEU A 36 -0.56 -14.09 -1.08
CA LEU A 36 -1.34 -13.21 -0.21
C LEU A 36 -0.54 -12.71 1.00
N ALA A 37 0.40 -13.50 1.51
CA ALA A 37 1.25 -13.07 2.61
C ALA A 37 2.28 -12.04 2.13
N GLU A 38 2.84 -12.20 0.93
CA GLU A 38 3.69 -11.18 0.29
C GLU A 38 2.92 -9.88 0.05
N LEU A 39 1.68 -9.95 -0.45
CA LEU A 39 0.82 -8.77 -0.63
C LEU A 39 0.57 -8.04 0.69
N LYS A 40 0.24 -8.78 1.76
CA LYS A 40 0.05 -8.21 3.10
C LYS A 40 1.29 -7.49 3.59
N HIS A 41 2.45 -8.10 3.35
CA HIS A 41 3.73 -7.52 3.72
C HIS A 41 3.96 -6.20 2.97
N ILE A 42 3.78 -6.18 1.64
CA ILE A 42 3.96 -4.98 0.82
C ILE A 42 2.97 -3.88 1.24
N PHE A 43 1.71 -4.23 1.47
CA PHE A 43 0.68 -3.29 1.89
C PHE A 43 1.09 -2.53 3.17
N TYR A 44 1.40 -3.26 4.24
CA TYR A 44 1.72 -2.62 5.51
C TYR A 44 3.15 -2.06 5.58
N GLU A 45 4.11 -2.67 4.87
CA GLU A 45 5.51 -2.27 5.01
C GLU A 45 5.91 -1.16 4.04
N GLU A 46 5.26 -1.07 2.87
CA GLU A 46 5.66 -0.20 1.77
C GLU A 46 4.57 0.83 1.45
N VAL A 47 3.35 0.37 1.15
CA VAL A 47 2.28 1.22 0.60
C VAL A 47 1.62 2.09 1.67
N ALA A 48 1.04 1.46 2.71
CA ALA A 48 0.28 2.17 3.74
C ALA A 48 1.05 3.32 4.43
N PRO A 49 2.36 3.20 4.73
CA PRO A 49 3.12 4.31 5.29
C PRO A 49 3.21 5.53 4.38
N VAL A 50 3.30 5.35 3.06
CA VAL A 50 3.36 6.46 2.09
C VAL A 50 1.97 7.03 1.87
N CYS A 51 1.00 6.17 1.56
CA CYS A 51 -0.37 6.59 1.29
C CYS A 51 -1.02 7.29 2.49
N TYR A 52 -0.73 6.89 3.73
CA TYR A 52 -1.21 7.59 4.92
C TYR A 52 -0.86 9.08 4.91
N TYR A 53 0.42 9.42 4.64
CA TYR A 53 0.85 10.81 4.62
C TYR A 53 0.18 11.60 3.50
N ASN A 54 -0.04 10.97 2.35
CA ASN A 54 -0.71 11.60 1.22
C ASN A 54 -2.21 11.85 1.51
N VAL A 55 -2.87 10.96 2.25
CA VAL A 55 -4.28 11.12 2.65
C VAL A 55 -4.46 12.22 3.70
N VAL A 56 -3.54 12.34 4.67
CA VAL A 56 -3.64 13.37 5.72
C VAL A 56 -3.04 14.72 5.31
N ALA A 57 -2.36 14.79 4.17
CA ALA A 57 -1.85 16.03 3.61
C ALA A 57 -3.00 16.91 3.09
N PRO A 58 -2.83 18.25 3.03
CA PRO A 58 -3.81 19.12 2.42
C PRO A 58 -4.11 18.69 0.97
N VAL A 59 -5.36 18.34 0.71
CA VAL A 59 -5.80 17.86 -0.61
C VAL A 59 -5.60 18.97 -1.65
N PRO A 60 -4.92 18.70 -2.78
CA PRO A 60 -4.79 19.69 -3.84
C PRO A 60 -6.17 20.01 -4.44
N PRO A 61 -6.34 21.19 -5.08
CA PRO A 61 -7.61 21.56 -5.72
C PRO A 61 -8.13 20.56 -6.77
N VAL A 62 -7.24 19.72 -7.32
CA VAL A 62 -7.56 18.61 -8.22
C VAL A 62 -6.76 17.39 -7.75
N TRP A 63 -7.43 16.37 -7.21
CA TRP A 63 -6.84 15.09 -6.81
C TRP A 63 -7.22 14.01 -7.83
N THR A 64 -6.23 13.34 -8.41
CA THR A 64 -6.41 12.31 -9.45
C THR A 64 -6.00 10.91 -8.99
N GLY A 65 -5.80 10.70 -7.68
CA GLY A 65 -5.26 9.45 -7.15
C GLY A 65 -3.73 9.40 -7.15
N PHE A 66 -3.18 8.20 -6.96
CA PHE A 66 -1.74 7.98 -6.88
C PHE A 66 -1.14 7.80 -8.27
N GLU A 67 -0.17 8.63 -8.64
CA GLU A 67 0.60 8.42 -9.86
C GLU A 67 1.64 7.30 -9.62
N PRO A 68 1.68 6.23 -10.44
CA PRO A 68 2.50 5.06 -10.15
C PRO A 68 4.01 5.32 -10.10
N VAL A 69 4.56 6.23 -10.89
CA VAL A 69 6.01 6.52 -10.88
C VAL A 69 6.40 7.22 -9.59
N SER A 70 5.74 8.33 -9.25
CA SER A 70 6.01 9.12 -8.05
C SER A 70 5.76 8.31 -6.78
N LEU A 71 4.69 7.51 -6.75
CA LEU A 71 4.40 6.59 -5.63
C LEU A 71 5.57 5.62 -5.40
N ASN A 72 6.10 5.03 -6.47
CA ASN A 72 7.21 4.08 -6.33
C ASN A 72 8.52 4.75 -5.91
N GLU A 73 8.76 5.98 -6.37
CA GLU A 73 9.91 6.79 -5.93
C GLU A 73 9.81 7.11 -4.43
N GLU A 74 8.66 7.60 -3.95
CA GLU A 74 8.42 7.89 -2.53
C GLU A 74 8.59 6.63 -1.65
N ILE A 75 8.08 5.50 -2.11
CA ILE A 75 8.25 4.21 -1.41
C ILE A 75 9.74 3.83 -1.36
N GLU A 76 10.49 4.00 -2.45
CA GLU A 76 11.91 3.66 -2.45
C GLU A 76 12.73 4.60 -1.56
N GLU A 77 12.43 5.90 -1.54
CA GLU A 77 13.03 6.86 -0.62
C GLU A 77 12.80 6.47 0.85
N LEU A 78 11.57 6.07 1.19
CA LEU A 78 11.22 5.56 2.51
C LEU A 78 12.04 4.30 2.86
N LEU A 79 12.16 3.36 1.92
CA LEU A 79 12.94 2.13 2.12
C LEU A 79 14.43 2.42 2.28
N GLN A 80 14.99 3.33 1.49
CA GLN A 80 16.39 3.77 1.59
C GLN A 80 16.67 4.48 2.93
N ALA A 81 15.76 5.36 3.38
CA ALA A 81 15.88 6.04 4.66
C ALA A 81 15.94 5.05 5.84
N ARG A 82 15.15 3.97 5.78
CA ARG A 82 15.17 2.87 6.77
C ARG A 82 16.45 2.06 6.73
N ARG A 83 17.04 1.86 5.55
CA ARG A 83 18.35 1.17 5.41
C ARG A 83 19.49 2.02 5.99
N ARG A 84 19.43 3.34 5.83
CA ARG A 84 20.48 4.27 6.28
C ARG A 84 20.46 4.55 7.79
N ASN A 85 19.29 4.55 8.44
CA ASN A 85 19.17 4.93 9.85
C ASN A 85 18.39 3.90 10.70
N PRO A 86 19.06 3.11 11.56
CA PRO A 86 18.41 2.08 12.38
C PRO A 86 17.50 2.65 13.48
N LEU A 87 17.73 3.89 13.94
CA LEU A 87 16.85 4.56 14.91
C LEU A 87 15.54 4.99 14.24
N ARG A 88 15.62 5.56 13.03
CA ARG A 88 14.44 5.86 12.21
C ARG A 88 13.66 4.59 11.91
N ARG A 89 14.36 3.48 11.60
CA ARG A 89 13.74 2.16 11.43
C ARG A 89 12.98 1.68 12.69
N HIS A 90 13.51 1.96 13.88
CA HIS A 90 12.86 1.56 15.14
C HIS A 90 11.59 2.39 15.41
N TRP A 91 11.67 3.72 15.25
CA TRP A 91 10.51 4.61 15.38
C TRP A 91 9.44 4.35 14.32
N ASP A 92 9.85 4.20 13.06
CA ASP A 92 8.96 3.79 11.97
C ASP A 92 8.26 2.47 12.31
N ARG A 93 8.98 1.50 12.89
CA ARG A 93 8.40 0.20 13.24
C ARG A 93 7.34 0.33 14.34
N LEU A 94 7.58 1.13 15.38
CA LEU A 94 6.60 1.36 16.45
C LEU A 94 5.37 2.12 15.93
N TRP A 95 5.58 3.22 15.21
CA TRP A 95 4.50 3.99 14.58
C TRP A 95 3.69 3.15 13.58
N LYS A 96 4.38 2.40 12.72
CA LYS A 96 3.76 1.53 11.71
C LYS A 96 2.94 0.39 12.35
N VAL A 97 3.52 -0.32 13.31
CA VAL A 97 2.87 -1.48 13.95
C VAL A 97 1.63 -1.07 14.72
N THR A 98 1.64 0.12 15.34
CA THR A 98 0.57 0.55 16.24
C THR A 98 -0.47 1.43 15.55
N TRP A 99 -0.05 2.40 14.72
CA TRP A 99 -0.97 3.37 14.14
C TRP A 99 -1.37 3.03 12.71
N ILE A 100 -0.39 2.84 11.81
CA ILE A 100 -0.68 2.57 10.39
C ILE A 100 -1.48 1.29 10.23
N ARG A 101 -1.13 0.22 10.96
CA ARG A 101 -1.88 -1.04 10.90
C ARG A 101 -3.34 -0.91 11.33
N LEU A 102 -3.62 -0.10 12.35
CA LEU A 102 -4.99 0.13 12.81
C LEU A 102 -5.75 0.99 11.81
N TRP A 103 -5.13 2.09 11.35
CA TRP A 103 -5.77 3.04 10.44
C TRP A 103 -6.07 2.42 9.07
N SER A 104 -5.15 1.64 8.49
CA SER A 104 -5.34 1.01 7.18
C SER A 104 -5.93 -0.40 7.25
N TYR A 105 -6.43 -0.82 8.43
CA TYR A 105 -6.98 -2.16 8.62
C TYR A 105 -8.15 -2.42 7.67
N GLU A 106 -9.09 -1.48 7.56
CA GLU A 106 -10.29 -1.65 6.73
C GLU A 106 -9.94 -1.78 5.24
N CYS A 107 -9.00 -0.97 4.74
CA CYS A 107 -8.49 -1.06 3.37
C CYS A 107 -7.86 -2.44 3.11
N TRP A 108 -7.02 -2.94 4.03
CA TRP A 108 -6.43 -4.27 3.90
C TRP A 108 -7.49 -5.38 3.96
N ASP A 109 -8.43 -5.30 4.90
CA ASP A 109 -9.47 -6.31 5.08
C ASP A 109 -10.37 -6.43 3.85
N ALA A 110 -10.71 -5.30 3.21
CA ALA A 110 -11.46 -5.28 1.96
C ALA A 110 -10.70 -5.96 0.80
N ILE A 111 -9.41 -5.61 0.60
CA ILE A 111 -8.56 -6.28 -0.39
C ILE A 111 -8.44 -7.78 -0.08
N HIS A 112 -8.18 -8.13 1.17
CA HIS A 112 -7.97 -9.50 1.61
C HIS A 112 -9.21 -10.37 1.36
N LYS A 113 -10.40 -9.87 1.72
CA LYS A 113 -11.69 -10.54 1.45
C LYS A 113 -11.94 -10.72 -0.03
N ALA A 114 -11.69 -9.70 -0.86
CA ALA A 114 -11.86 -9.80 -2.30
C ALA A 114 -10.89 -10.83 -2.92
N CYS A 115 -9.62 -10.84 -2.49
CA CYS A 115 -8.63 -11.83 -2.91
C CYS A 115 -8.99 -13.26 -2.49
N LEU A 116 -9.62 -13.46 -1.33
CA LEU A 116 -10.09 -14.78 -0.91
C LEU A 116 -11.30 -15.24 -1.73
N ALA A 117 -12.28 -14.35 -1.95
CA ALA A 117 -13.45 -14.64 -2.76
C ALA A 117 -13.06 -15.03 -4.20
N GLN A 118 -12.11 -14.31 -4.80
CA GLN A 118 -11.64 -14.57 -6.17
C GLN A 118 -10.94 -15.93 -6.31
N ARG A 119 -10.22 -16.41 -5.28
CA ARG A 119 -9.51 -17.69 -5.32
C ARG A 119 -10.39 -18.90 -5.02
N GLN A 120 -11.59 -18.67 -4.49
CA GLN A 120 -12.59 -19.70 -4.21
C GLN A 120 -13.62 -19.87 -5.34
N ALA A 121 -13.61 -18.95 -6.31
CA ALA A 121 -14.45 -18.95 -7.51
C ALA A 121 -13.78 -19.70 -8.67
#